data_AF-X1UUN2-F1
#
_entry.id   AF-X1UUN2-F1
#
_cell.length_a   1.000
_cell.length_b   1.000
_cell.length_c   1.000
_cell.angle_alpha   90.00
_cell.angle_beta   90.00
_cell.angle_gamma   90.00
#
_symmetry.space_group_name_H-M   'P 1'
#
loop_
_entity.id
_entity.type
_entity.pdbx_description
1 polymer ?
#
loop_
_entity_poly.entity_id
_entity_poly.type
_entity_poly.pdbx_seq_one_letter_code
_entity_poly.pdbx_strand_id
1 'polypeptide(L)'
;NPYNISLSFILERSVFYTDNIKCNHIGIIAESRGKKEDDQLYNQYQLILSNGTHYVTSTRFKEKIKFFRFVGKNENNIGTQISDLIAYPIATKIIYPERVNLAFEVLESKIYRQFPGSDYLGYGLKIFQPLFSPYHK
;
A
#
# COMPACT_ATOMS: atom_id res chain seq x y z
N ASN A 1 -4.53 12.78 8.52
CA ASN A 1 -4.79 12.72 7.06
C ASN A 1 -4.67 11.25 6.63
N PRO A 2 -5.72 10.63 6.06
CA PRO A 2 -5.71 9.23 5.64
C PRO A 2 -4.58 8.90 4.65
N TYR A 3 -4.20 9.85 3.79
CA TYR A 3 -3.09 9.68 2.86
C TYR A 3 -1.76 9.45 3.59
N ASN A 4 -1.46 10.23 4.63
CA ASN A 4 -0.20 10.10 5.39
C ASN A 4 -0.11 8.71 6.06
N ILE A 5 -1.21 8.27 6.67
CA ILE A 5 -1.28 6.98 7.36
C ILE A 5 -1.14 5.84 6.34
N SER A 6 -1.84 5.94 5.20
CA SER A 6 -1.76 4.93 4.14
C SER A 6 -0.36 4.82 3.54
N LEU A 7 0.31 5.95 3.30
CA LEU A 7 1.67 5.97 2.76
C LEU A 7 2.65 5.34 3.74
N SER A 8 2.63 5.73 5.02
CA SER A 8 3.46 5.12 6.07
C SER A 8 3.29 3.61 6.09
N PHE A 9 2.04 3.14 6.07
CA PHE A 9 1.74 1.72 6.06
C PHE A 9 2.33 1.02 4.82
N ILE A 10 2.08 1.54 3.61
CA ILE A 10 2.60 0.97 2.36
C ILE A 10 4.12 0.90 2.38
N LEU A 11 4.80 1.95 2.82
CA LEU A 11 6.27 1.99 2.90
C LEU A 11 6.82 0.95 3.88
N GLU A 12 6.24 0.85 5.07
CA GLU A 12 6.64 -0.15 6.08
C GLU A 12 6.45 -1.57 5.55
N ARG A 13 5.26 -1.87 5.00
CA ARG A 13 4.96 -3.20 4.48
C ARG A 13 5.87 -3.56 3.30
N SER A 14 6.19 -2.59 2.45
CA SER A 14 7.12 -2.78 1.35
C SER A 14 8.51 -3.15 1.89
N VAL A 15 9.02 -2.44 2.89
CA VAL A 15 10.31 -2.77 3.53
C VAL A 15 10.27 -4.19 4.11
N PHE A 16 9.26 -4.56 4.87
CA PHE A 16 9.16 -5.92 5.44
C PHE A 16 9.06 -6.99 4.37
N TYR A 17 8.31 -6.72 3.30
CA TYR A 17 8.22 -7.64 2.18
C TYR A 17 9.59 -7.87 1.53
N THR A 18 10.42 -6.82 1.39
CA THR A 18 11.78 -7.00 0.85
C THR A 18 12.62 -7.96 1.66
N ASP A 19 12.46 -8.00 2.99
CA ASP A 19 13.20 -8.93 3.83
C ASP A 19 12.75 -10.37 3.61
N ASN A 20 11.43 -10.59 3.51
CA ASN A 20 10.86 -11.91 3.25
C ASN A 20 11.35 -12.51 1.93
N ILE A 21 11.51 -11.69 0.90
CA ILE A 21 12.01 -12.13 -0.41
C ILE A 21 13.52 -11.95 -0.60
N LYS A 22 14.26 -11.54 0.44
CA LYS A 22 15.70 -11.22 0.40
C LYS A 22 16.07 -10.23 -0.72
N CYS A 23 15.18 -9.29 -1.02
CA CYS A 23 15.42 -8.20 -1.94
C CYS A 23 16.21 -7.09 -1.24
N ASN A 24 17.29 -6.65 -1.87
CA ASN A 24 18.13 -5.60 -1.31
C ASN A 24 17.44 -4.24 -1.34
N HIS A 25 16.77 -3.92 -2.44
CA HIS A 25 16.29 -2.56 -2.71
C HIS A 25 15.04 -2.53 -3.58
N ILE A 26 14.19 -1.52 -3.36
CA ILE A 26 13.00 -1.24 -4.16
C ILE A 26 12.98 0.19 -4.67
N GLY A 27 12.23 0.40 -5.76
CA GLY A 27 11.82 1.71 -6.24
C GLY A 27 10.32 1.88 -6.07
N ILE A 28 9.88 3.10 -5.82
CA ILE A 28 8.46 3.43 -5.67
C ILE A 28 8.06 4.32 -6.84
N ILE A 29 6.97 3.94 -7.49
CA ILE A 29 6.39 4.66 -8.61
C ILE A 29 4.95 4.97 -8.23
N ALA A 30 4.58 6.24 -8.28
CA ALA A 30 3.22 6.70 -8.08
C ALA A 30 2.68 7.31 -9.38
N GLU A 31 1.39 7.14 -9.66
CA GLU A 31 0.75 7.89 -10.74
C GLU A 31 0.58 9.36 -10.34
N SER A 32 0.96 10.26 -11.24
CA SER A 32 0.82 11.71 -11.06
C SER A 32 -0.65 12.12 -11.05
N ARG A 33 -1.02 12.99 -10.10
CA ARG A 33 -2.40 13.53 -9.98
C ARG A 33 -2.47 15.05 -10.18
N GLY A 34 -1.35 15.68 -10.48
CA GLY A 34 -1.21 17.12 -10.58
C GLY A 34 -0.11 17.61 -9.64
N LYS A 35 0.52 18.74 -10.02
CA LYS A 35 1.70 19.28 -9.32
C LYS A 35 1.48 19.41 -7.81
N LYS A 36 0.32 19.92 -7.39
CA LYS A 36 0.02 20.16 -5.97
C LYS A 36 -0.07 18.86 -5.19
N GLU A 37 -0.80 17.88 -5.70
CA GLU A 37 -1.00 16.56 -5.11
C GLU A 37 0.32 15.78 -5.05
N ASP A 38 1.11 15.85 -6.13
CA ASP A 38 2.41 15.20 -6.23
C ASP A 38 3.41 15.81 -5.23
N ASP A 39 3.47 17.14 -5.13
CA ASP A 39 4.31 17.84 -4.15
C ASP A 39 3.90 17.48 -2.72
N GLN A 40 2.59 17.40 -2.43
CA GLN A 40 2.08 16.98 -1.13
C GLN A 40 2.50 15.55 -0.78
N LEU A 41 2.33 14.60 -1.70
CA LEU A 41 2.69 13.21 -1.47
C LEU A 41 4.21 13.04 -1.32
N TYR A 42 4.99 13.75 -2.14
CA TYR A 42 6.45 13.72 -2.08
C TYR A 42 6.97 14.29 -0.75
N ASN A 43 6.41 15.39 -0.27
CA ASN A 43 6.77 15.96 1.03
C ASN A 43 6.48 15.00 2.18
N GLN A 44 5.35 14.28 2.14
CA GLN A 44 5.04 13.25 3.13
C GLN A 44 6.00 12.06 3.05
N TYR A 45 6.33 11.60 1.85
CA TYR A 45 7.35 10.57 1.64
C TYR A 45 8.70 10.98 2.24
N GLN A 46 9.17 12.21 1.99
CA GLN A 46 10.43 12.73 2.54
C GLN A 46 10.41 12.81 4.07
N LEU A 47 9.29 13.23 4.66
CA LEU A 47 9.12 13.27 6.11
C LEU A 47 9.25 11.88 6.73
N ILE A 48 8.59 10.88 6.13
CA ILE A 48 8.66 9.48 6.58
C ILE A 48 10.08 8.94 6.44
N LEU A 49 10.76 9.18 5.32
CA LEU A 49 12.15 8.75 5.13
C LEU A 49 13.12 9.42 6.10
N SER A 50 12.88 10.68 6.44
CA SER A 50 13.78 11.44 7.32
C SER A 50 13.63 11.01 8.77
N ASN A 51 12.40 10.80 9.24
CA ASN A 51 12.10 10.51 10.64
C ASN A 51 12.05 9.01 10.95
N GLY A 52 11.74 8.18 9.95
CA GLY A 52 11.28 6.82 10.17
C GLY A 52 9.85 6.76 10.69
N THR A 53 9.43 5.57 11.09
CA THR A 53 8.16 5.30 11.77
C THR A 53 8.42 4.52 13.04
N HIS A 54 7.36 4.19 13.79
CA HIS A 54 7.47 3.31 14.96
C HIS A 54 8.05 1.93 14.60
N TYR A 55 7.86 1.47 13.36
CA TYR A 55 8.23 0.12 12.94
C TYR A 55 9.49 0.05 12.05
N VAL A 56 9.85 1.14 11.38
CA VAL A 56 11.00 1.17 10.45
C VAL A 56 11.81 2.44 10.66
N THR A 57 13.12 2.29 10.84
CA THR A 57 14.02 3.43 11.06
C THR A 57 14.27 4.22 9.77
N SER A 58 14.59 5.51 9.92
CA SER A 58 15.03 6.40 8.83
C SER A 58 16.15 5.79 7.98
N THR A 59 17.19 5.25 8.64
CA THR A 59 18.31 4.57 7.98
C THR A 59 17.84 3.41 7.13
N ARG A 60 16.99 2.54 7.67
CA ARG A 60 16.49 1.37 6.96
C ARG A 60 15.63 1.74 5.75
N PHE A 61 14.81 2.80 5.85
CA PHE A 61 14.08 3.30 4.68
C PHE A 61 15.03 3.77 3.58
N LYS A 62 16.04 4.58 3.92
CA LYS A 62 17.02 5.12 2.96
C LYS A 62 17.90 4.04 2.34
N GLU A 63 18.20 2.98 3.09
CA GLU A 63 18.90 1.81 2.55
C GLU A 63 18.02 1.10 1.53
N LYS A 64 16.80 0.70 1.93
CA LYS A 64 15.89 -0.15 1.14
C LYS A 64 15.23 0.56 -0.05
N ILE A 65 14.87 1.83 0.05
CA ILE A 65 14.14 2.55 -0.99
C ILE A 65 15.11 3.43 -1.79
N LYS A 66 15.36 3.07 -3.05
CA LYS A 66 16.33 3.78 -3.90
C LYS A 66 15.78 5.05 -4.54
N PHE A 67 14.50 5.07 -4.85
CA PHE A 67 13.86 6.23 -5.46
C PHE A 67 12.35 6.23 -5.24
N PHE A 68 11.77 7.42 -5.34
CA PHE A 68 10.34 7.67 -5.46
C PHE A 68 10.13 8.60 -6.65
N ARG A 69 9.28 8.21 -7.60
CA ARG A 69 9.00 9.02 -8.80
C ARG A 69 7.52 9.01 -9.13
N PHE A 70 7.10 10.06 -9.80
CA PHE A 70 5.79 10.13 -10.42
C PHE A 70 5.90 9.77 -11.90
N VAL A 71 4.88 9.09 -12.42
CA VAL A 71 4.68 8.85 -13.85
C VAL A 71 3.38 9.52 -14.28
N GLY A 72 3.39 10.17 -15.45
CA GLY A 72 2.20 10.77 -16.01
C GLY A 72 1.15 9.72 -16.40
N LYS A 73 -0.13 10.10 -16.38
CA LYS A 73 -1.25 9.22 -16.76
C LYS A 73 -1.17 8.68 -18.19
N ASN A 74 -0.49 9.40 -19.08
CA ASN A 74 -0.29 9.00 -20.48
C ASN A 74 0.93 8.09 -20.66
N GLU A 75 1.74 7.91 -19.62
CA GLU A 75 2.85 6.96 -19.64
C GLU A 75 2.26 5.56 -19.39
N ASN A 76 2.41 4.65 -20.35
CA ASN A 76 1.90 3.28 -20.24
C ASN A 76 2.69 2.48 -19.19
N ASN A 77 2.33 2.62 -17.92
CA ASN A 77 2.93 1.89 -16.81
C ASN A 77 2.06 0.69 -16.43
N ILE A 78 2.52 -0.51 -16.80
CA ILE A 78 1.83 -1.77 -16.48
C ILE A 78 1.64 -1.94 -14.96
N GLY A 79 2.59 -1.45 -14.15
CA GLY A 79 2.53 -1.57 -12.69
C GLY A 79 1.39 -0.76 -12.06
N THR A 80 1.13 0.46 -12.54
CA THR A 80 0.01 1.26 -12.03
C THR A 80 -1.32 0.66 -12.46
N GLN A 81 -1.44 0.20 -13.70
CA GLN A 81 -2.63 -0.51 -14.18
C GLN A 81 -2.93 -1.79 -13.38
N ILE A 82 -1.91 -2.58 -13.05
CA ILE A 82 -2.07 -3.75 -12.17
C ILE A 82 -2.53 -3.33 -10.78
N SER A 83 -1.98 -2.23 -10.24
CA SER A 83 -2.37 -1.72 -8.92
C SER A 83 -3.86 -1.33 -8.89
N ASP A 84 -4.35 -0.63 -9.92
CA ASP A 84 -5.76 -0.25 -10.04
C ASP A 84 -6.67 -1.47 -10.18
N LEU A 85 -6.25 -2.46 -11.00
CA LEU A 85 -6.98 -3.71 -11.19
C LEU A 85 -7.15 -4.49 -9.88
N ILE A 86 -6.17 -4.45 -8.99
CA ILE A 86 -6.19 -5.13 -7.68
C ILE A 86 -7.01 -4.33 -6.65
N ALA A 87 -6.94 -3.01 -6.69
CA ALA A 87 -7.60 -2.15 -5.69
C ALA A 87 -9.12 -2.29 -5.70
N TYR A 88 -9.74 -2.36 -6.88
CA TYR A 88 -11.20 -2.37 -6.99
C TYR A 88 -11.87 -3.64 -6.42
N PRO A 89 -11.41 -4.87 -6.72
CA PRO A 89 -11.95 -6.08 -6.10
C PRO A 89 -11.80 -6.09 -4.57
N ILE A 90 -10.68 -5.61 -4.04
CA ILE A 90 -10.45 -5.49 -2.59
C ILE A 90 -11.46 -4.51 -1.98
N ALA A 91 -11.59 -3.32 -2.54
CA ALA A 91 -12.55 -2.31 -2.05
C ALA A 91 -13.98 -2.83 -2.08
N THR A 92 -14.38 -3.48 -3.18
CA THR A 92 -15.72 -4.06 -3.35
C THR A 92 -16.00 -5.12 -2.30
N LYS A 93 -15.04 -6.01 -2.01
CA LYS A 93 -15.20 -7.04 -0.97
C LYS A 93 -15.36 -6.43 0.42
N ILE A 94 -14.61 -5.37 0.74
CA ILE A 94 -14.71 -4.69 2.03
C ILE A 94 -16.07 -3.99 2.21
N ILE A 95 -16.56 -3.32 1.16
CA ILE A 95 -17.81 -2.55 1.21
C ILE A 95 -19.04 -3.47 1.19
N TYR A 96 -18.98 -4.57 0.43
CA TYR A 96 -20.08 -5.52 0.25
C TYR A 96 -19.63 -6.95 0.57
N PRO A 97 -19.39 -7.28 1.85
CA PRO A 97 -18.77 -8.56 2.24
C PRO A 97 -19.57 -9.79 1.83
N GLU A 98 -20.91 -9.68 1.80
CA GLU A 98 -21.82 -10.77 1.43
C GLU A 98 -21.90 -11.06 -0.07
N ARG A 99 -21.39 -10.17 -0.93
CA ARG A 99 -21.43 -10.38 -2.39
C ARG A 99 -20.32 -11.33 -2.82
N VAL A 100 -20.67 -12.28 -3.69
CA VAL A 100 -19.69 -13.11 -4.41
C VAL A 100 -18.77 -12.19 -5.21
N ASN A 101 -17.46 -12.41 -5.09
CA ASN A 101 -16.45 -11.62 -5.77
C ASN A 101 -15.29 -12.52 -6.19
N LEU A 102 -15.46 -13.17 -7.34
CA LEU A 102 -14.48 -14.12 -7.90
C LEU A 102 -13.11 -13.45 -8.12
N ALA A 103 -13.09 -12.17 -8.49
CA ALA A 103 -11.85 -11.43 -8.66
C ALA A 103 -11.10 -11.30 -7.32
N PHE A 104 -11.81 -11.02 -6.22
CA PHE A 104 -11.21 -11.02 -4.89
C PHE A 104 -10.74 -12.40 -4.47
N GLU A 105 -11.51 -13.47 -4.70
CA GLU A 105 -11.13 -14.84 -4.35
C GLU A 105 -9.79 -15.26 -4.99
N VAL A 106 -9.58 -14.88 -6.26
CA VAL A 106 -8.30 -15.11 -6.95
C VAL A 106 -7.15 -14.29 -6.33
N LEU A 107 -7.44 -13.08 -5.85
CA LEU A 107 -6.46 -12.18 -5.25
C LEU A 107 -6.13 -12.51 -3.80
N GLU A 108 -7.07 -13.06 -3.04
CA GLU A 108 -6.95 -13.26 -1.59
C GLU A 108 -5.74 -14.10 -1.22
N SER A 109 -5.48 -15.17 -1.98
CA SER A 109 -4.31 -16.03 -1.82
C SER A 109 -2.97 -15.33 -2.10
N LYS A 110 -3.00 -14.21 -2.83
CA LYS A 110 -1.82 -13.43 -3.25
C LYS A 110 -1.53 -12.24 -2.33
N ILE A 111 -2.44 -11.91 -1.40
CA ILE A 111 -2.23 -10.80 -0.46
C ILE A 111 -1.04 -11.12 0.47
N TYR A 112 -0.21 -10.13 0.74
CA TYR A 112 0.95 -10.29 1.63
C TYR A 112 0.55 -10.73 3.04
N ARG A 113 1.33 -11.67 3.59
CA ARG A 113 1.19 -12.30 4.90
C ARG A 113 2.55 -12.33 5.60
N GLN A 114 2.56 -12.34 6.92
CA GLN A 114 3.82 -12.39 7.67
C GLN A 114 4.60 -13.67 7.36
N PHE A 115 3.88 -14.80 7.35
CA PHE A 115 4.39 -16.11 7.01
C PHE A 115 3.30 -16.95 6.33
N PRO A 116 3.65 -18.02 5.61
CA PRO A 116 2.67 -18.88 4.95
C PRO A 116 1.60 -19.39 5.92
N GLY A 117 0.33 -19.23 5.55
CA GLY A 117 -0.82 -19.63 6.37
C GLY A 117 -1.27 -18.62 7.42
N SER A 118 -0.55 -17.51 7.62
CA SER A 118 -1.02 -16.44 8.52
C SER A 118 -2.16 -15.62 7.89
N ASP A 119 -2.84 -14.84 8.73
CA ASP A 119 -3.80 -13.84 8.25
C ASP A 119 -3.08 -12.73 7.45
N TYR A 120 -3.78 -12.14 6.49
CA TYR A 120 -3.36 -10.97 5.72
C TYR A 120 -3.83 -9.65 6.33
N LEU A 121 -4.85 -9.68 7.21
CA LEU A 121 -5.34 -8.50 7.90
C LEU A 121 -4.26 -7.92 8.82
N GLY A 122 -4.01 -6.61 8.69
CA GLY A 122 -2.92 -5.92 9.38
C GLY A 122 -1.55 -6.04 8.71
N TYR A 123 -1.40 -6.93 7.72
CA TYR A 123 -0.16 -7.14 6.97
C TYR A 123 -0.30 -6.66 5.53
N GLY A 124 -0.89 -7.47 4.65
CA GLY A 124 -1.12 -7.09 3.25
C GLY A 124 -2.39 -6.26 3.04
N LEU A 125 -3.33 -6.29 3.98
CA LEU A 125 -4.52 -5.43 3.96
C LEU A 125 -4.74 -4.77 5.31
N LYS A 126 -4.81 -3.43 5.35
CA LYS A 126 -5.14 -2.67 6.54
C LYS A 126 -6.37 -1.82 6.29
N ILE A 127 -7.39 -2.05 7.12
CA ILE A 127 -8.62 -1.29 7.11
C ILE A 127 -8.53 -0.28 8.26
N PHE A 128 -8.58 1.01 7.91
CA PHE A 128 -8.67 2.11 8.88
C PHE A 128 -10.13 2.52 8.97
N GLN A 129 -10.75 2.18 10.09
CA GLN A 129 -12.17 2.39 10.34
C GLN A 129 -12.50 3.87 10.65
N PRO A 130 -13.79 4.23 10.58
CA PRO A 130 -14.58 4.16 11.80
C PRO A 130 -15.45 2.91 11.77
N LEU A 131 -15.58 2.26 12.92
CA LEU A 131 -16.44 1.11 13.14
C LEU A 131 -17.85 1.49 12.66
N PHE A 132 -18.28 1.00 11.49
CA PHE A 132 -19.71 0.80 11.31
C PHE A 132 -20.06 -0.41 12.17
N SER A 133 -20.57 -0.12 13.37
CA SER A 133 -21.19 -1.13 14.22
C SER A 133 -22.35 -1.75 13.42
N PRO A 134 -22.40 -3.08 13.25
CA PRO A 134 -23.52 -3.73 12.56
C PRO A 134 -24.83 -3.72 13.36
N TYR A 135 -24.85 -3.14 14.57
CA TYR A 135 -26.03 -3.03 15.42
C TYR A 135 -26.78 -1.70 15.22
N HIS A 136 -27.34 -1.52 14.03
CA HIS A 136 -28.53 -0.69 13.84
C HIS A 136 -29.50 -1.44 12.94
N LYS A 137 -30.18 -2.42 13.55
CA LYS A 137 -31.55 -2.82 13.26
C LYS A 137 -32.23 -3.11 14.58
#